data_AF-A0A7Y3C5D0-F1
#
_entry.id   AF-A0A7Y3C5D0-F1
#
_cell.length_a   1.000
_cell.length_b   1.000
_cell.length_c   1.000
_cell.angle_alpha   90.00
_cell.angle_beta   90.00
_cell.angle_gamma   90.00
#
_symmetry.space_group_name_H-M   'P 1'
#
loop_
_entity.id
_entity.type
_entity.pdbx_description
1 polymer ?
#
loop_
_entity_poly.entity_id
_entity_poly.type
_entity_poly.pdbx_seq_one_letter_code
_entity_poly.pdbx_strand_id
1 'polypeptide(L)'
;MKKITLLILLLAVSFGFAQQQIYNLTFEPGTDGSNPAYWNVFESDTPAVEVVTNPDPDGVNNDPSTNVLKLNVLTANACYAGAETQHATIGTWYLETGVMSNETISLMINKSSIGRIGVKFVNATNGTIFELTSQTNTLINEWELMTWDISAFIGSAENNNIDQLVLFSDFTCGDPDRTGDTVTYIDNITWGAFKTADPVLPTCSDGIQNGDETGVDCGGSSCTPCETFPFDFETPTPFVGADGASFSIIDDVGNMVGQLEAVNAQNYSNAQIITESLDFSGTPKGFSMRVKGDRAIPILFKVEQNGNPSVSYENSQNYTNVGAWETLIFDFTGETSTGVLNKPVLFFDILGAASGLPSDDIFLFDDIIFGDLGTLGIATFEINEFKVFPNPTQHIWNVRSVQNIEDIQIFDMLGKQVMMLQPNSSEVEINSSLLPGGIYFARIRSVNGTSIMKLVKE
;
A
#
# COMPACT_ATOMS: atom_id res chain seq x y z
N MET A 1 -6.45 -12.22 70.71
CA MET A 1 -5.46 -11.67 69.76
C MET A 1 -5.64 -12.37 68.41
N LYS A 2 -5.72 -11.58 67.33
CA LYS A 2 -5.53 -11.90 65.89
C LYS A 2 -6.40 -13.05 65.31
N LYS A 3 -7.56 -12.79 64.68
CA LYS A 3 -7.80 -12.25 63.31
C LYS A 3 -6.88 -12.85 62.24
N ILE A 4 -7.40 -13.80 61.47
CA ILE A 4 -6.98 -14.07 60.08
C ILE A 4 -8.27 -14.23 59.26
N THR A 5 -8.55 -13.22 58.45
CA THR A 5 -9.61 -13.16 57.46
C THR A 5 -9.06 -13.80 56.19
N LEU A 6 -9.66 -14.90 55.70
CA LEU A 6 -9.31 -15.47 54.40
C LEU A 6 -10.20 -14.79 53.35
N LEU A 7 -9.62 -13.84 52.60
CA LEU A 7 -10.24 -13.16 51.48
C LEU A 7 -10.06 -14.05 50.24
N ILE A 8 -11.14 -14.67 49.76
CA ILE A 8 -11.16 -15.33 48.44
C ILE A 8 -11.32 -14.21 47.41
N LEU A 9 -10.22 -13.86 46.74
CA LEU A 9 -10.23 -12.98 45.58
C LEU A 9 -10.73 -13.81 44.39
N LEU A 10 -12.01 -13.66 44.04
CA LEU A 10 -12.56 -14.19 42.80
C LEU A 10 -12.03 -13.30 41.67
N LEU A 11 -10.94 -13.73 41.02
CA LEU A 11 -10.47 -13.11 39.79
C LEU A 11 -11.50 -13.48 38.70
N ALA A 12 -12.42 -12.57 38.39
CA ALA A 12 -13.27 -12.69 37.21
C ALA A 12 -12.39 -12.41 35.98
N VAL A 13 -11.76 -13.45 35.46
CA VAL A 13 -11.21 -13.42 34.09
C VAL A 13 -12.43 -13.52 33.18
N SER A 14 -12.80 -12.41 32.56
CA SER A 14 -13.75 -12.39 31.46
C SER A 14 -13.11 -13.09 30.27
N PHE A 15 -13.33 -14.40 30.14
CA PHE A 15 -13.13 -15.09 28.88
C PHE A 15 -14.25 -14.60 27.95
N GLY A 16 -13.89 -13.83 26.91
CA GLY A 16 -14.78 -13.56 25.79
C GLY A 16 -15.03 -14.89 25.08
N PHE A 17 -16.22 -15.45 25.25
CA PHE A 17 -16.61 -16.65 24.51
C PHE A 17 -17.10 -16.22 23.13
N ALA A 18 -16.52 -16.81 22.09
CA ALA A 18 -17.10 -16.79 20.75
C ALA A 18 -18.47 -17.48 20.79
N GLN A 19 -19.50 -16.84 20.24
CA GLN A 19 -20.87 -17.34 20.30
C GLN A 19 -21.69 -16.91 19.09
N GLN A 20 -22.64 -17.77 18.71
CA GLN A 20 -23.71 -17.41 17.80
C GLN A 20 -24.53 -16.27 18.41
N GLN A 21 -24.67 -15.16 17.69
CA GLN A 21 -25.45 -14.02 18.12
C GLN A 21 -26.23 -13.38 16.98
N ILE A 22 -27.15 -12.49 17.35
CA ILE A 22 -27.83 -11.60 16.43
C ILE A 22 -27.11 -10.26 16.51
N TYR A 23 -26.51 -9.84 15.40
CA TYR A 23 -26.04 -8.49 15.22
C TYR A 23 -27.26 -7.59 15.00
N ASN A 24 -27.31 -6.47 15.70
CA ASN A 24 -28.40 -5.52 15.61
C ASN A 24 -27.86 -4.09 15.71
N LEU A 25 -27.76 -3.41 14.56
CA LEU A 25 -27.30 -2.03 14.48
C LEU A 25 -28.53 -1.14 14.43
N THR A 26 -28.86 -0.55 15.57
CA THR A 26 -30.06 0.29 15.78
C THR A 26 -29.74 1.77 15.89
N PHE A 27 -28.47 2.14 15.78
CA PHE A 27 -27.98 3.52 15.90
C PHE A 27 -28.34 4.23 17.23
N GLU A 28 -28.75 3.48 18.25
CA GLU A 28 -29.09 4.03 19.56
C GLU A 28 -27.85 4.18 20.44
N PRO A 29 -27.83 5.15 21.37
CA PRO A 29 -26.69 5.34 22.26
C PRO A 29 -26.27 4.05 22.98
N GLY A 30 -25.05 3.60 22.73
CA GLY A 30 -24.47 2.41 23.36
C GLY A 30 -24.77 1.07 22.67
N THR A 31 -25.37 1.08 21.48
CA THR A 31 -25.53 -0.12 20.64
C THR A 31 -24.44 -0.20 19.57
N ASP A 32 -24.27 -1.37 18.97
CA ASP A 32 -23.36 -1.55 17.83
C ASP A 32 -23.78 -0.64 16.67
N GLY A 33 -22.78 -0.14 15.92
CA GLY A 33 -22.99 0.77 14.78
C GLY A 33 -23.48 2.19 15.13
N SER A 34 -23.72 2.52 16.40
CA SER A 34 -24.22 3.84 16.82
C SER A 34 -23.19 4.96 16.80
N ASN A 35 -21.89 4.63 16.79
CA ASN A 35 -20.83 5.62 16.72
C ASN A 35 -20.58 6.00 15.25
N PRO A 36 -20.83 7.26 14.82
CA PRO A 36 -20.56 7.68 13.45
C PRO A 36 -19.09 7.53 13.05
N ALA A 37 -18.16 7.57 14.02
CA ALA A 37 -16.73 7.36 13.76
C ALA A 37 -16.38 5.93 13.31
N TYR A 38 -17.32 4.98 13.42
CA TYR A 38 -17.15 3.63 12.89
C TYR A 38 -17.53 3.52 11.43
N TRP A 39 -18.05 4.58 10.82
CA TRP A 39 -18.54 4.53 9.46
C TRP A 39 -17.75 5.48 8.56
N ASN A 40 -17.46 4.99 7.36
CA ASN A 40 -16.93 5.75 6.25
C ASN A 40 -18.00 5.88 5.16
N VAL A 41 -17.81 6.82 4.26
CA VAL A 41 -18.60 6.99 3.03
C VAL A 41 -17.72 6.81 1.80
N PHE A 42 -18.30 6.30 0.72
CA PHE A 42 -17.53 6.03 -0.49
C PHE A 42 -17.07 7.34 -1.17
N GLU A 43 -15.76 7.45 -1.39
CA GLU A 43 -15.07 8.39 -2.29
C GLU A 43 -15.30 9.91 -2.12
N SER A 44 -15.91 10.39 -1.03
CA SER A 44 -15.86 11.80 -0.57
C SER A 44 -16.69 11.98 0.71
N ASP A 45 -16.45 13.05 1.47
CA ASP A 45 -17.18 13.43 2.71
C ASP A 45 -18.70 13.69 2.52
N THR A 46 -19.26 13.39 1.35
CA THR A 46 -20.68 13.57 1.02
C THR A 46 -21.19 12.34 0.27
N PRO A 47 -22.26 11.64 0.72
CA PRO A 47 -22.99 11.86 1.98
C PRO A 47 -22.10 11.83 3.20
N ALA A 48 -22.27 12.75 4.16
CA ALA A 48 -21.72 12.51 5.49
C ALA A 48 -22.55 11.40 6.16
N VAL A 49 -21.90 10.51 6.92
CA VAL A 49 -22.59 9.60 7.83
C VAL A 49 -23.14 10.44 8.98
N GLU A 50 -24.45 10.57 9.05
CA GLU A 50 -25.14 11.25 10.16
C GLU A 50 -26.00 10.25 10.92
N VAL A 51 -25.92 10.26 12.25
CA VAL A 51 -26.94 9.62 13.10
C VAL A 51 -27.87 10.73 13.58
N VAL A 52 -29.14 10.65 13.20
CA VAL A 52 -30.16 11.68 13.50
C VAL A 52 -31.37 11.04 14.17
N THR A 53 -32.12 11.80 14.96
CA THR A 53 -33.43 11.35 15.43
C THR A 53 -34.35 11.07 14.25
N ASN A 54 -35.10 9.96 14.30
CA ASN A 54 -36.01 9.50 13.26
C ASN A 54 -36.94 10.64 12.82
N PRO A 55 -36.74 11.18 11.60
CA PRO A 55 -37.44 12.38 11.17
C PRO A 55 -38.87 12.10 10.70
N ASP A 56 -39.21 10.82 10.49
CA ASP A 56 -40.48 10.40 9.92
C ASP A 56 -40.98 9.10 10.55
N PRO A 57 -41.46 9.13 11.82
CA PRO A 57 -41.85 7.92 12.52
C PRO A 57 -43.19 7.38 11.99
N ASP A 58 -43.14 6.32 11.22
CA ASP A 58 -44.30 5.69 10.60
C ASP A 58 -44.12 4.17 10.39
N GLY A 59 -45.10 3.51 9.77
CA GLY A 59 -44.93 2.16 9.23
C GLY A 59 -44.27 1.16 10.18
N VAL A 60 -43.13 0.61 9.74
CA VAL A 60 -42.32 -0.37 10.49
C VAL A 60 -41.37 0.25 11.51
N ASN A 61 -41.12 1.57 11.46
CA ASN A 61 -40.28 2.32 12.39
C ASN A 61 -41.02 3.55 12.94
N ASN A 62 -41.93 3.31 13.88
CA ASN A 62 -42.93 4.28 14.33
C ASN A 62 -42.60 4.99 15.65
N ASP A 63 -41.40 4.79 16.19
CA ASP A 63 -40.97 5.42 17.44
C ASP A 63 -40.26 6.75 17.12
N PRO A 64 -40.79 7.90 17.58
CA PRO A 64 -40.18 9.21 17.35
C PRO A 64 -38.89 9.47 18.14
N SER A 65 -38.53 8.56 19.06
CA SER A 65 -37.34 8.69 19.89
C SER A 65 -36.14 7.91 19.37
N THR A 66 -36.33 7.09 18.32
CA THR A 66 -35.22 6.33 17.74
C THR A 66 -34.27 7.24 16.97
N ASN A 67 -33.01 6.84 16.91
CA ASN A 67 -32.01 7.42 16.06
C ASN A 67 -31.76 6.51 14.87
N VAL A 68 -31.49 7.11 13.72
CA VAL A 68 -31.35 6.40 12.45
C VAL A 68 -30.12 6.92 11.72
N LEU A 69 -29.49 6.04 10.94
CA LEU A 69 -28.46 6.44 10.00
C LEU A 69 -29.12 7.23 8.88
N LYS A 70 -28.52 8.36 8.50
CA LYS A 70 -28.94 9.21 7.39
C LYS A 70 -27.80 9.35 6.39
N LEU A 71 -28.12 9.10 5.12
CA LEU A 71 -27.24 9.26 3.98
C LEU A 71 -27.86 10.22 2.96
N ASN A 72 -27.19 11.33 2.68
CA ASN A 72 -27.51 12.29 1.61
C ASN A 72 -26.73 12.00 0.32
N VAL A 73 -27.27 11.17 -0.58
CA VAL A 73 -26.61 10.83 -1.84
C VAL A 73 -26.86 11.93 -2.87
N LEU A 74 -25.80 12.63 -3.27
CA LEU A 74 -25.85 13.68 -4.28
C LEU A 74 -25.85 13.10 -5.69
N THR A 75 -26.38 13.87 -6.63
CA THR A 75 -26.40 13.54 -8.06
C THR A 75 -24.98 13.29 -8.61
N ALA A 76 -23.98 13.98 -8.06
CA ALA A 76 -22.58 13.87 -8.45
C ALA A 76 -21.83 12.67 -7.83
N ASN A 77 -22.40 11.98 -6.85
CA ASN A 77 -21.73 10.84 -6.24
C ASN A 77 -21.63 9.65 -7.21
N ALA A 78 -20.64 8.78 -6.96
CA ALA A 78 -20.45 7.56 -7.72
C ALA A 78 -21.71 6.67 -7.75
N CYS A 79 -21.81 5.80 -8.75
CA CYS A 79 -22.98 4.94 -8.93
C CYS A 79 -23.21 3.96 -7.77
N TYR A 80 -22.21 3.74 -6.91
CA TYR A 80 -22.25 2.88 -5.74
C TYR A 80 -22.28 3.66 -4.41
N ALA A 81 -22.75 4.90 -4.40
CA ALA A 81 -22.81 5.74 -3.21
C ALA A 81 -23.56 5.10 -2.01
N GLY A 82 -23.06 5.37 -0.81
CA GLY A 82 -23.47 4.71 0.42
C GLY A 82 -22.43 4.86 1.53
N ALA A 83 -22.46 3.95 2.51
CA ALA A 83 -21.58 3.97 3.68
C ALA A 83 -21.13 2.55 4.05
N GLU A 84 -20.00 2.44 4.73
CA GLU A 84 -19.46 1.19 5.23
C GLU A 84 -18.97 1.36 6.66
N THR A 85 -18.98 0.30 7.46
CA THR A 85 -18.25 0.31 8.72
C THR A 85 -16.74 0.27 8.44
N GLN A 86 -15.91 0.79 9.33
CA GLN A 86 -14.47 0.56 9.29
C GLN A 86 -14.18 -0.89 9.73
N HIS A 87 -13.07 -1.44 9.25
CA HIS A 87 -12.64 -2.79 9.62
C HIS A 87 -12.61 -2.99 11.14
N ALA A 88 -13.15 -4.12 11.59
CA ALA A 88 -13.26 -4.58 12.97
C ALA A 88 -14.01 -3.66 13.98
N THR A 89 -14.51 -2.50 13.57
CA THR A 89 -15.21 -1.54 14.46
C THR A 89 -16.59 -2.01 14.94
N ILE A 90 -17.13 -3.06 14.34
CA ILE A 90 -18.31 -3.79 14.81
C ILE A 90 -18.00 -5.26 15.15
N GLY A 91 -16.72 -5.57 15.34
CA GLY A 91 -16.20 -6.90 15.66
C GLY A 91 -15.98 -7.76 14.42
N THR A 92 -15.63 -9.02 14.63
CA THR A 92 -15.37 -10.00 13.56
C THR A 92 -16.32 -11.18 13.70
N TRP A 93 -16.77 -11.74 12.59
CA TRP A 93 -17.70 -12.87 12.53
C TRP A 93 -17.49 -13.75 11.30
N TYR A 94 -18.21 -14.87 11.27
CA TYR A 94 -18.47 -15.65 10.05
C TYR A 94 -19.90 -16.22 10.08
N LEU A 95 -20.40 -16.66 8.93
CA LEU A 95 -21.73 -17.25 8.81
C LEU A 95 -21.63 -18.78 8.96
N GLU A 96 -22.20 -19.35 10.02
CA GLU A 96 -22.26 -20.80 10.20
C GLU A 96 -23.31 -21.47 9.30
N THR A 97 -22.93 -22.58 8.66
CA THR A 97 -23.83 -23.44 7.90
C THR A 97 -24.88 -24.10 8.80
N GLY A 98 -26.13 -24.13 8.35
CA GLY A 98 -27.23 -24.79 9.06
C GLY A 98 -27.85 -23.94 10.18
N VAL A 99 -27.51 -22.66 10.26
CA VAL A 99 -28.08 -21.71 11.22
C VAL A 99 -28.99 -20.72 10.48
N MET A 100 -30.31 -20.87 10.67
CA MET A 100 -31.33 -20.08 9.95
C MET A 100 -31.16 -18.57 10.08
N SER A 101 -30.69 -18.07 11.23
CA SER A 101 -30.46 -16.62 11.41
C SER A 101 -29.35 -16.06 10.53
N ASN A 102 -28.46 -16.92 10.02
CA ASN A 102 -27.33 -16.53 9.18
C ASN A 102 -27.70 -16.50 7.69
N GLU A 103 -28.91 -16.93 7.34
CA GLU A 103 -29.38 -17.02 5.94
C GLU A 103 -29.96 -15.72 5.43
N THR A 104 -30.21 -14.73 6.30
CA THR A 104 -30.75 -13.44 5.90
C THR A 104 -30.06 -12.27 6.58
N ILE A 105 -29.98 -11.15 5.86
CA ILE A 105 -29.76 -9.82 6.42
C ILE A 105 -30.98 -8.95 6.12
N SER A 106 -31.36 -8.11 7.07
CA SER A 106 -32.51 -7.21 6.93
C SER A 106 -32.19 -5.84 7.49
N LEU A 107 -32.85 -4.81 6.97
CA LEU A 107 -32.79 -3.46 7.50
C LEU A 107 -34.07 -2.70 7.16
N MET A 108 -34.42 -1.74 8.01
CA MET A 108 -35.50 -0.80 7.73
C MET A 108 -34.94 0.37 6.94
N ILE A 109 -35.67 0.83 5.93
CA ILE A 109 -35.31 2.00 5.13
C ILE A 109 -36.47 2.99 5.02
N ASN A 110 -36.15 4.27 4.89
CA ASN A 110 -37.07 5.30 4.39
C ASN A 110 -36.30 6.18 3.39
N LYS A 111 -36.81 6.31 2.17
CA LYS A 111 -36.12 7.01 1.07
C LYS A 111 -36.97 8.10 0.43
N SER A 112 -36.32 9.18 0.02
CA SER A 112 -36.96 10.27 -0.73
C SER A 112 -37.27 9.94 -2.20
N SER A 113 -36.87 8.76 -2.69
CA SER A 113 -37.09 8.29 -4.07
C SER A 113 -37.05 6.76 -4.15
N ILE A 114 -37.53 6.21 -5.27
CA ILE A 114 -37.34 4.79 -5.63
C ILE A 114 -35.93 4.62 -6.22
N GLY A 115 -35.19 3.64 -5.70
CA GLY A 115 -33.80 3.34 -6.07
C GLY A 115 -33.36 1.97 -5.58
N ARG A 116 -32.25 1.46 -6.11
CA ARG A 116 -31.72 0.16 -5.67
C ARG A 116 -30.96 0.31 -4.37
N ILE A 117 -31.19 -0.63 -3.45
CA ILE A 117 -30.47 -0.74 -2.19
C ILE A 117 -29.62 -1.98 -2.24
N GLY A 118 -28.42 -1.87 -1.71
CA GLY A 118 -27.54 -3.02 -1.62
C GLY A 118 -26.89 -3.18 -0.27
N VAL A 119 -26.50 -4.43 -0.03
CA VAL A 119 -25.75 -4.87 1.14
C VAL A 119 -24.55 -5.67 0.67
N LYS A 120 -23.43 -5.51 1.38
CA LYS A 120 -22.20 -6.25 1.13
C LYS A 120 -21.49 -6.53 2.43
N PHE A 121 -20.90 -7.71 2.50
CA PHE A 121 -19.95 -8.08 3.55
C PHE A 121 -18.56 -8.22 2.95
N VAL A 122 -17.59 -7.74 3.71
CA VAL A 122 -16.17 -7.78 3.37
C VAL A 122 -15.42 -8.41 4.54
N ASN A 123 -14.43 -9.24 4.24
CA ASN A 123 -13.52 -9.78 5.25
C ASN A 123 -12.36 -8.82 5.54
N ALA A 124 -11.63 -9.10 6.62
CA ALA A 124 -10.50 -8.30 7.10
C ALA A 124 -9.36 -8.13 6.06
N THR A 125 -9.45 -8.82 4.91
CA THR A 125 -8.46 -8.78 3.84
C THR A 125 -9.00 -8.12 2.57
N ASN A 126 -10.08 -7.33 2.67
CA ASN A 126 -10.78 -6.68 1.56
C ASN A 126 -11.45 -7.64 0.55
N GLY A 127 -11.59 -8.92 0.90
CA GLY A 127 -12.30 -9.92 0.12
C GLY A 127 -13.82 -9.74 0.23
N THR A 128 -14.49 -9.65 -0.91
CA THR A 128 -15.97 -9.55 -0.95
C THR A 128 -16.61 -10.91 -0.68
N ILE A 129 -17.40 -11.02 0.38
CA ILE A 129 -18.19 -12.23 0.69
C ILE A 129 -19.40 -12.32 -0.23
N PHE A 130 -20.13 -11.22 -0.31
CA PHE A 130 -21.25 -11.04 -1.22
C PHE A 130 -21.46 -9.56 -1.50
N GLU A 131 -22.09 -9.27 -2.62
CA GLU A 131 -22.57 -7.93 -2.98
C GLU A 131 -23.94 -8.08 -3.62
N LEU A 132 -24.99 -7.66 -2.92
CA LEU A 132 -26.37 -7.83 -3.35
C LEU A 132 -26.99 -6.46 -3.59
N THR A 133 -27.05 -6.01 -4.85
CA THR A 133 -27.42 -4.63 -5.25
C THR A 133 -28.64 -4.57 -6.16
N SER A 134 -29.44 -5.63 -6.20
CA SER A 134 -30.56 -5.78 -7.15
C SER A 134 -31.94 -5.47 -6.56
N GLN A 135 -32.07 -5.32 -5.25
CA GLN A 135 -33.36 -4.99 -4.64
C GLN A 135 -33.64 -3.50 -4.74
N THR A 136 -34.91 -3.15 -4.93
CA THR A 136 -35.39 -1.77 -5.06
C THR A 136 -36.43 -1.50 -3.97
N ASN A 137 -36.35 -0.34 -3.32
CA ASN A 137 -37.38 0.09 -2.39
C ASN A 137 -38.71 0.31 -3.11
N THR A 138 -39.83 0.12 -2.42
CA THR A 138 -41.18 0.21 -3.00
C THR A 138 -41.96 1.43 -2.50
N LEU A 139 -41.54 2.03 -1.39
CA LEU A 139 -42.17 3.19 -0.77
C LEU A 139 -41.27 4.43 -0.88
N ILE A 140 -41.89 5.61 -0.83
CA ILE A 140 -41.19 6.91 -0.84
C ILE A 140 -41.65 7.69 0.39
N ASN A 141 -40.71 8.20 1.19
CA ASN A 141 -40.97 8.91 2.45
C ASN A 141 -41.89 8.11 3.39
N GLU A 142 -41.69 6.79 3.43
CA GLU A 142 -42.36 5.89 4.36
C GLU A 142 -41.38 4.75 4.70
N TRP A 143 -41.41 4.24 5.93
CA TRP A 143 -40.54 3.15 6.34
C TRP A 143 -41.00 1.80 5.79
N GLU A 144 -40.08 1.06 5.16
CA GLU A 144 -40.26 -0.34 4.77
C GLU A 144 -39.12 -1.24 5.27
N LEU A 145 -39.42 -2.51 5.49
CA LEU A 145 -38.44 -3.54 5.83
C LEU A 145 -37.96 -4.23 4.55
N MET A 146 -36.65 -4.21 4.30
CA MET A 146 -36.02 -4.96 3.23
C MET A 146 -35.23 -6.14 3.80
N THR A 147 -35.27 -7.27 3.10
CA THR A 147 -34.61 -8.52 3.51
C THR A 147 -33.95 -9.18 2.31
N TRP A 148 -32.67 -9.52 2.45
CA TRP A 148 -31.90 -10.27 1.46
C TRP A 148 -31.66 -11.70 1.94
N ASP A 149 -31.79 -12.63 1.00
CA ASP A 149 -31.31 -14.01 1.19
C ASP A 149 -29.80 -14.05 0.92
N ILE A 150 -29.04 -14.45 1.93
CA ILE A 150 -27.59 -14.61 1.89
C ILE A 150 -27.16 -16.07 2.07
N SER A 151 -28.10 -17.02 2.08
CA SER A 151 -27.83 -18.45 2.30
C SER A 151 -26.83 -19.03 1.30
N ALA A 152 -26.84 -18.56 0.05
CA ALA A 152 -25.93 -19.00 -1.00
C ALA A 152 -24.46 -18.68 -0.70
N PHE A 153 -24.17 -17.70 0.16
CA PHE A 153 -22.81 -17.22 0.45
C PHE A 153 -22.18 -17.86 1.68
N ILE A 154 -22.96 -18.58 2.49
CA ILE A 154 -22.48 -19.28 3.69
C ILE A 154 -21.44 -20.37 3.31
N GLY A 155 -21.58 -20.97 2.13
CA GLY A 155 -20.63 -21.95 1.60
C GLY A 155 -19.41 -21.35 0.90
N SER A 156 -19.28 -20.03 0.85
CA SER A 156 -18.13 -19.36 0.22
C SER A 156 -16.82 -19.70 0.96
N ALA A 157 -15.73 -19.91 0.21
CA ALA A 157 -14.40 -20.02 0.81
C ALA A 157 -13.99 -18.73 1.54
N GLU A 158 -14.52 -17.59 1.09
CA GLU A 158 -14.26 -16.27 1.66
C GLU A 158 -15.03 -16.01 2.96
N ASN A 159 -16.02 -16.84 3.32
CA ASN A 159 -16.83 -16.71 4.54
C ASN A 159 -16.02 -17.04 5.81
N ASN A 160 -15.04 -16.20 6.08
CA ASN A 160 -14.14 -16.23 7.22
C ASN A 160 -13.72 -14.78 7.51
N ASN A 161 -13.49 -14.47 8.79
CA ASN A 161 -12.99 -13.15 9.23
C ASN A 161 -13.76 -11.95 8.63
N ILE A 162 -15.09 -12.06 8.54
CA ILE A 162 -15.95 -10.94 8.13
C ILE A 162 -15.91 -9.89 9.23
N ASP A 163 -15.61 -8.64 8.89
CA ASP A 163 -15.47 -7.57 9.88
C ASP A 163 -16.00 -6.22 9.40
N GLN A 164 -16.60 -6.19 8.21
CA GLN A 164 -17.12 -4.98 7.61
C GLN A 164 -18.49 -5.21 6.96
N LEU A 165 -19.41 -4.27 7.24
CA LEU A 165 -20.70 -4.13 6.58
C LEU A 165 -20.68 -2.91 5.65
N VAL A 166 -21.15 -3.10 4.43
CA VAL A 166 -21.25 -2.08 3.37
C VAL A 166 -22.72 -1.93 2.99
N LEU A 167 -23.21 -0.69 2.99
CA LEU A 167 -24.58 -0.31 2.64
C LEU A 167 -24.55 0.59 1.40
N PHE A 168 -25.20 0.14 0.34
CA PHE A 168 -25.42 0.94 -0.87
C PHE A 168 -26.78 1.63 -0.77
N SER A 169 -26.75 2.95 -0.76
CA SER A 169 -27.94 3.77 -0.50
C SER A 169 -28.77 4.01 -1.75
N ASP A 170 -28.16 4.09 -2.93
CA ASP A 170 -28.88 4.27 -4.20
C ASP A 170 -28.01 3.75 -5.34
N PHE A 171 -27.98 2.44 -5.55
CA PHE A 171 -27.03 1.79 -6.47
C PHE A 171 -27.48 1.95 -7.93
N THR A 172 -26.79 2.78 -8.69
CA THR A 172 -27.08 3.06 -10.11
C THR A 172 -26.04 2.47 -11.07
N CYS A 173 -25.10 1.64 -10.60
CA CYS A 173 -24.09 1.09 -11.50
C CYS A 173 -24.76 0.15 -12.52
N GLY A 174 -24.59 0.48 -13.80
CA GLY A 174 -25.26 -0.19 -14.92
C GLY A 174 -26.65 0.37 -15.28
N ASP A 175 -27.14 1.36 -14.54
CA ASP A 175 -28.38 2.09 -14.81
C ASP A 175 -28.08 3.53 -15.29
N PRO A 176 -29.09 4.29 -15.76
CA PRO A 176 -28.94 5.72 -15.98
C PRO A 176 -28.48 6.45 -14.71
N ASP A 177 -27.73 7.53 -14.90
CA ASP A 177 -27.29 8.40 -13.81
C ASP A 177 -28.47 8.94 -13.00
N ARG A 178 -28.18 9.28 -11.73
CA ARG A 178 -29.16 9.90 -10.83
C ARG A 178 -29.71 11.17 -11.45
N THR A 179 -31.00 11.40 -11.26
CA THR A 179 -31.70 12.57 -11.79
C THR A 179 -31.91 13.68 -10.75
N GLY A 180 -31.51 13.41 -9.50
CA GLY A 180 -31.55 14.34 -8.38
C GLY A 180 -30.93 13.73 -7.14
N ASP A 181 -30.72 14.57 -6.13
CA ASP A 181 -30.20 14.16 -4.84
C ASP A 181 -31.25 13.34 -4.09
N THR A 182 -30.80 12.37 -3.29
CA THR A 182 -31.67 11.47 -2.53
C THR A 182 -31.24 11.42 -1.07
N VAL A 183 -32.22 11.34 -0.18
CA VAL A 183 -32.00 11.10 1.25
C VAL A 183 -32.47 9.70 1.57
N THR A 184 -31.64 8.94 2.26
CA THR A 184 -31.93 7.58 2.71
C THR A 184 -31.70 7.50 4.21
N TYR A 185 -32.73 7.09 4.94
CA TYR A 185 -32.66 6.73 6.34
C TYR A 185 -32.60 5.21 6.46
N ILE A 186 -31.77 4.71 7.37
CA ILE A 186 -31.55 3.29 7.62
C ILE A 186 -31.60 3.05 9.12
N ASP A 187 -32.29 1.98 9.53
CA ASP A 187 -32.37 1.57 10.93
C ASP A 187 -32.52 0.04 11.07
N ASN A 188 -32.28 -0.47 12.26
CA ASN A 188 -32.50 -1.86 12.67
C ASN A 188 -31.89 -2.89 11.71
N ILE A 189 -30.61 -2.70 11.36
CA ILE A 189 -29.88 -3.65 10.52
C ILE A 189 -29.60 -4.91 11.33
N THR A 190 -30.11 -6.05 10.87
CA THR A 190 -30.10 -7.31 11.61
C THR A 190 -29.63 -8.47 10.76
N TRP A 191 -28.71 -9.27 11.32
CA TRP A 191 -28.33 -10.59 10.80
C TRP A 191 -27.86 -11.51 11.93
N GLY A 192 -27.90 -12.82 11.73
CA GLY A 192 -27.24 -13.78 12.60
C GLY A 192 -25.82 -14.07 12.12
N ALA A 193 -24.89 -14.23 13.06
CA ALA A 193 -23.56 -14.71 12.75
C ALA A 193 -22.87 -15.30 14.00
N PHE A 194 -21.83 -16.09 13.76
CA PHE A 194 -20.93 -16.52 14.82
C PHE A 194 -19.83 -15.47 15.00
N LYS A 195 -19.86 -14.79 16.15
CA LYS A 195 -18.87 -13.75 16.49
C LYS A 195 -17.56 -14.38 16.93
N THR A 196 -16.47 -13.94 16.33
CA THR A 196 -15.10 -14.39 16.61
C THR A 196 -14.26 -13.36 17.38
N ALA A 197 -14.57 -12.07 17.27
CA ALA A 197 -13.88 -11.01 18.02
C ALA A 197 -14.84 -9.86 18.43
N ASP A 198 -14.57 -9.24 19.58
CA ASP A 198 -15.25 -8.02 20.03
C ASP A 198 -14.89 -6.82 19.14
N PRO A 199 -15.79 -5.82 19.02
CA PRO A 199 -15.46 -4.55 18.38
C PRO A 199 -14.21 -3.91 18.97
N VAL A 200 -13.34 -3.40 18.10
CA VAL A 200 -12.14 -2.64 18.49
C VAL A 200 -12.27 -1.19 18.04
N LEU A 201 -11.78 -0.26 18.89
CA LEU A 201 -11.65 1.14 18.51
C LEU A 201 -10.41 1.30 17.63
N PRO A 202 -10.46 2.15 16.59
CA PRO A 202 -9.29 2.48 15.79
C PRO A 202 -8.10 2.97 16.61
N THR A 203 -6.93 2.37 16.42
CA THR A 203 -5.67 2.82 17.03
C THR A 203 -4.48 2.60 16.11
N CYS A 204 -3.47 3.48 16.20
CA CYS A 204 -2.22 3.41 15.42
C CYS A 204 -1.27 2.26 15.82
N SER A 205 -1.77 1.15 16.35
CA SER A 205 -0.95 0.02 16.81
C SER A 205 -1.74 -1.29 17.01
N ASP A 206 -2.93 -1.41 16.43
CA ASP A 206 -3.78 -2.61 16.56
C ASP A 206 -3.62 -3.61 15.40
N GLY A 207 -2.83 -3.26 14.39
CA GLY A 207 -2.54 -4.11 13.24
C GLY A 207 -3.64 -4.10 12.19
N ILE A 208 -4.60 -3.19 12.27
CA ILE A 208 -5.76 -3.09 11.39
C ILE A 208 -5.76 -1.70 10.75
N GLN A 209 -5.86 -1.61 9.43
CA GLN A 209 -6.05 -0.32 8.76
C GLN A 209 -7.48 0.18 9.00
N ASN A 210 -7.65 1.09 9.94
CA ASN A 210 -8.94 1.67 10.31
C ASN A 210 -8.80 3.16 10.70
N GLY A 211 -9.90 3.81 11.10
CA GLY A 211 -9.88 5.25 11.36
C GLY A 211 -9.58 6.05 10.09
N ASP A 212 -8.68 7.01 10.19
CA ASP A 212 -8.20 7.84 9.08
C ASP A 212 -6.81 7.44 8.57
N GLU A 213 -6.36 6.23 8.90
CA GLU A 213 -5.06 5.68 8.51
C GLU A 213 -4.91 5.50 6.99
N THR A 214 -3.75 5.86 6.46
CA THR A 214 -3.43 5.69 5.03
C THR A 214 -2.65 4.39 4.74
N GLY A 215 -2.18 3.72 5.80
CA GLY A 215 -1.63 2.36 5.79
C GLY A 215 -1.88 1.71 7.15
N VAL A 216 -1.64 0.41 7.32
CA VAL A 216 -1.94 -0.27 8.60
C VAL A 216 -1.16 0.38 9.73
N ASP A 217 -1.86 0.90 10.75
CA ASP A 217 -1.33 1.58 11.93
C ASP A 217 -0.53 2.88 11.64
N CYS A 218 -0.66 3.47 10.44
CA CYS A 218 0.12 4.64 10.05
C CYS A 218 -0.63 5.62 9.14
N GLY A 219 -0.13 6.86 9.11
CA GLY A 219 -0.69 7.95 8.32
C GLY A 219 -1.91 8.61 8.97
N GLY A 220 -2.77 9.22 8.15
CA GLY A 220 -3.91 9.98 8.65
C GLY A 220 -3.52 11.23 9.45
N SER A 221 -4.46 11.73 10.25
CA SER A 221 -4.26 12.93 11.07
C SER A 221 -3.69 12.62 12.46
N SER A 222 -3.87 11.40 12.95
CA SER A 222 -3.47 10.99 14.31
C SER A 222 -2.28 10.05 14.40
N CYS A 223 -1.95 9.28 13.36
CA CYS A 223 -0.85 8.31 13.43
C CYS A 223 0.46 8.89 12.88
N THR A 224 1.57 8.22 13.17
CA THR A 224 2.85 8.56 12.56
C THR A 224 2.76 8.35 11.05
N PRO A 225 3.36 9.22 10.21
CA PRO A 225 3.38 9.02 8.77
C PRO A 225 3.85 7.61 8.41
N CYS A 226 3.23 7.01 7.40
CA CYS A 226 3.65 5.72 6.89
C CYS A 226 5.07 5.81 6.31
N GLU A 227 5.82 4.72 6.46
CA GLU A 227 7.11 4.58 5.80
C GLU A 227 6.93 4.48 4.29
N THR A 228 7.71 5.25 3.55
CA THR A 228 7.64 5.36 2.09
C THR A 228 9.00 5.09 1.48
N PHE A 229 9.03 4.50 0.28
CA PHE A 229 10.27 4.36 -0.49
C PHE A 229 10.83 5.74 -0.89
N PRO A 230 12.16 5.89 -1.05
CA PRO A 230 13.19 4.85 -0.96
C PRO A 230 13.67 4.58 0.49
N PHE A 231 14.23 3.39 0.71
CA PHE A 231 14.92 3.04 1.95
C PHE A 231 16.44 3.04 1.72
N ASP A 232 17.09 4.10 2.22
CA ASP A 232 18.55 4.33 2.16
C ASP A 232 19.24 4.22 3.53
N PHE A 233 18.47 3.94 4.60
CA PHE A 233 18.94 3.75 5.98
C PHE A 233 19.70 4.94 6.61
N GLU A 234 19.75 6.09 5.94
CA GLU A 234 20.35 7.34 6.47
C GLU A 234 19.51 7.98 7.57
N THR A 235 18.27 7.51 7.71
CA THR A 235 17.39 7.78 8.84
C THR A 235 16.92 6.46 9.46
N PRO A 236 16.54 6.42 10.75
CA PRO A 236 16.04 5.20 11.36
C PRO A 236 14.79 4.69 10.65
N THR A 237 14.90 3.55 9.97
CA THR A 237 13.79 2.85 9.31
C THR A 237 13.36 1.61 10.13
N PRO A 238 12.07 1.35 10.33
CA PRO A 238 11.57 0.30 11.24
C PRO A 238 11.57 -1.11 10.61
N PHE A 239 12.63 -1.49 9.90
CA PHE A 239 12.84 -2.88 9.49
C PHE A 239 13.02 -3.78 10.71
N VAL A 240 12.52 -5.01 10.63
CA VAL A 240 12.70 -6.04 11.66
C VAL A 240 13.23 -7.33 11.03
N GLY A 241 14.07 -8.04 11.78
CA GLY A 241 14.48 -9.41 11.44
C GLY A 241 13.47 -10.41 11.98
N ALA A 242 13.17 -11.45 11.22
CA ALA A 242 12.27 -12.53 11.61
C ALA A 242 12.85 -13.91 11.29
N ASP A 243 12.22 -14.96 11.83
CA ASP A 243 12.58 -16.36 11.61
C ASP A 243 14.07 -16.64 11.89
N GLY A 244 14.50 -16.22 13.08
CA GLY A 244 15.87 -16.42 13.57
C GLY A 244 16.90 -15.39 13.13
N ALA A 245 16.56 -14.50 12.18
CA ALA A 245 17.43 -13.41 11.76
C ALA A 245 17.26 -12.15 12.64
N SER A 246 18.31 -11.34 12.70
CA SER A 246 18.30 -10.03 13.38
C SER A 246 18.65 -8.92 12.42
N PHE A 247 17.82 -7.88 12.38
CA PHE A 247 18.06 -6.67 11.60
C PHE A 247 18.73 -5.59 12.45
N SER A 248 19.65 -4.85 11.84
CA SER A 248 20.28 -3.66 12.41
C SER A 248 20.66 -2.68 11.30
N ILE A 249 20.81 -1.40 11.63
CA ILE A 249 21.40 -0.40 10.73
C ILE A 249 22.84 -0.17 11.18
N ILE A 250 23.81 -0.29 10.26
CA ILE A 250 25.25 -0.16 10.55
C ILE A 250 25.94 0.81 9.59
N ASP A 251 27.15 1.25 9.94
CA ASP A 251 28.00 2.07 9.08
C ASP A 251 28.94 1.19 8.21
N ASP A 252 28.73 1.16 6.89
CA ASP A 252 29.65 0.56 5.89
C ASP A 252 30.46 1.66 5.20
N VAL A 253 31.54 2.09 5.85
CA VAL A 253 32.52 3.05 5.31
C VAL A 253 31.94 4.46 5.08
N GLY A 254 31.18 4.96 6.06
CA GLY A 254 30.56 6.28 6.05
C GLY A 254 29.18 6.34 5.41
N ASN A 255 28.58 5.19 5.12
CA ASN A 255 27.24 5.04 4.55
C ASN A 255 26.42 4.12 5.47
N MET A 256 25.25 4.56 5.89
CA MET A 256 24.39 3.75 6.74
C MET A 256 23.69 2.71 5.87
N VAL A 257 23.69 1.44 6.29
CA VAL A 257 23.08 0.35 5.52
C VAL A 257 22.31 -0.60 6.41
N GLY A 258 21.30 -1.26 5.84
CA GLY A 258 20.62 -2.37 6.48
C GLY A 258 21.52 -3.59 6.56
N GLN A 259 21.60 -4.22 7.74
CA GLN A 259 22.30 -5.47 7.97
C GLN A 259 21.30 -6.50 8.48
N LEU A 260 21.27 -7.67 7.82
CA LEU A 260 20.60 -8.87 8.32
C LEU A 260 21.66 -9.90 8.73
N GLU A 261 21.63 -10.29 10.00
CA GLU A 261 22.50 -11.34 10.54
C GLU A 261 21.72 -12.63 10.78
N ALA A 262 22.45 -13.74 10.91
CA ALA A 262 21.92 -15.08 11.19
C ALA A 262 20.96 -15.57 10.09
N VAL A 263 21.26 -15.22 8.85
CA VAL A 263 20.60 -15.78 7.67
C VAL A 263 20.72 -17.32 7.68
N ASN A 264 19.64 -18.03 7.36
CA ASN A 264 19.52 -19.49 7.44
C ASN A 264 19.68 -20.10 8.85
N ALA A 265 19.68 -19.31 9.93
CA ALA A 265 19.64 -19.85 11.29
C ALA A 265 18.35 -20.65 11.54
N GLN A 266 17.26 -20.26 10.87
CA GLN A 266 16.06 -21.06 10.67
C GLN A 266 15.64 -20.98 9.19
N ASN A 267 14.71 -21.84 8.79
CA ASN A 267 14.10 -21.71 7.47
C ASN A 267 13.37 -20.37 7.38
N TYR A 268 13.38 -19.74 6.20
CA TYR A 268 12.64 -18.50 5.94
C TYR A 268 13.14 -17.26 6.70
N SER A 269 14.37 -17.25 7.21
CA SER A 269 15.00 -16.05 7.78
C SER A 269 14.85 -14.83 6.85
N ASN A 270 14.33 -13.71 7.36
CA ASN A 270 14.01 -12.54 6.55
C ASN A 270 14.15 -11.21 7.28
N ALA A 271 14.25 -10.14 6.49
CA ALA A 271 14.00 -8.77 6.93
C ALA A 271 12.66 -8.30 6.39
N GLN A 272 11.84 -7.63 7.21
CA GLN A 272 10.51 -7.16 6.81
C GLN A 272 10.22 -5.76 7.35
N ILE A 273 9.34 -5.04 6.66
CA ILE A 273 8.85 -3.71 7.03
C ILE A 273 7.37 -3.59 6.64
N ILE A 274 6.61 -2.77 7.36
CA ILE A 274 5.26 -2.37 6.97
C ILE A 274 5.36 -0.95 6.41
N THR A 275 4.76 -0.71 5.25
CA THR A 275 4.79 0.55 4.51
C THR A 275 3.38 1.09 4.31
N GLU A 276 3.27 2.26 3.68
CA GLU A 276 2.02 2.60 3.00
C GLU A 276 1.66 1.53 1.93
N SER A 277 0.39 1.46 1.56
CA SER A 277 -0.04 0.56 0.50
C SER A 277 0.60 0.93 -0.83
N LEU A 278 1.21 -0.06 -1.46
CA LEU A 278 1.92 0.07 -2.71
C LEU A 278 0.95 0.06 -3.88
N ASP A 279 1.21 0.92 -4.85
CA ASP A 279 0.44 1.05 -6.09
C ASP A 279 1.18 0.38 -7.26
N PHE A 280 0.70 -0.79 -7.67
CA PHE A 280 1.20 -1.51 -8.85
C PHE A 280 0.36 -1.20 -10.10
N SER A 281 -0.44 -0.14 -10.15
CA SER A 281 -1.15 0.26 -11.39
C SER A 281 -0.25 1.03 -12.37
N GLY A 282 0.74 1.77 -11.86
CA GLY A 282 1.69 2.57 -12.64
C GLY A 282 2.79 1.74 -13.34
N THR A 283 3.70 2.41 -14.04
CA THR A 283 4.94 1.80 -14.55
C THR A 283 6.14 2.71 -14.27
N PRO A 284 7.33 2.15 -14.00
CA PRO A 284 7.67 0.72 -13.90
C PRO A 284 7.19 0.07 -12.57
N LYS A 285 7.10 -1.26 -12.54
CA LYS A 285 6.54 -2.03 -11.41
C LYS A 285 7.55 -3.00 -10.81
N GLY A 286 7.96 -2.73 -9.59
CA GLY A 286 8.85 -3.59 -8.84
C GLY A 286 9.90 -2.81 -8.06
N PHE A 287 10.96 -3.50 -7.66
CA PHE A 287 11.96 -2.96 -6.76
C PHE A 287 13.35 -3.03 -7.36
N SER A 288 14.17 -2.03 -7.08
CA SER A 288 15.63 -2.18 -7.09
C SER A 288 16.15 -2.19 -5.66
N MET A 289 17.23 -2.92 -5.43
CA MET A 289 17.91 -2.99 -4.13
C MET A 289 19.38 -3.29 -4.36
N ARG A 290 20.26 -2.66 -3.60
CA ARG A 290 21.67 -3.06 -3.54
C ARG A 290 21.88 -4.05 -2.42
N VAL A 291 22.72 -5.05 -2.68
CA VAL A 291 23.07 -6.09 -1.71
C VAL A 291 24.57 -6.37 -1.75
N LYS A 292 25.13 -6.73 -0.59
CA LYS A 292 26.52 -7.17 -0.42
C LYS A 292 26.55 -8.27 0.65
N GLY A 293 27.31 -9.32 0.38
CA GLY A 293 27.49 -10.44 1.31
C GLY A 293 28.64 -11.35 0.88
N ASP A 294 29.04 -12.24 1.78
CA ASP A 294 30.24 -13.08 1.62
C ASP A 294 29.98 -14.42 0.90
N ARG A 295 28.75 -14.67 0.46
CA ARG A 295 28.43 -15.79 -0.44
C ARG A 295 27.31 -15.47 -1.43
N ALA A 296 27.33 -16.15 -2.57
CA ALA A 296 26.30 -16.06 -3.59
C ALA A 296 25.06 -16.86 -3.16
N ILE A 297 23.89 -16.23 -3.22
CA ILE A 297 22.61 -16.83 -2.80
C ILE A 297 21.45 -16.33 -3.68
N PRO A 298 20.37 -17.12 -3.79
CA PRO A 298 19.10 -16.58 -4.22
C PRO A 298 18.54 -15.64 -3.14
N ILE A 299 18.00 -14.51 -3.56
CA ILE A 299 17.27 -13.56 -2.73
C ILE A 299 15.85 -13.50 -3.27
N LEU A 300 14.86 -13.66 -2.39
CA LEU A 300 13.46 -13.51 -2.71
C LEU A 300 12.97 -12.18 -2.15
N PHE A 301 12.46 -11.33 -3.01
CA PHE A 301 11.68 -10.18 -2.61
C PHE A 301 10.21 -10.59 -2.66
N LYS A 302 9.58 -10.65 -1.49
CA LYS A 302 8.15 -10.85 -1.34
C LYS A 302 7.50 -9.53 -0.97
N VAL A 303 6.32 -9.27 -1.50
CA VAL A 303 5.42 -8.23 -0.98
C VAL A 303 4.11 -8.90 -0.65
N GLU A 304 3.64 -8.71 0.57
CA GLU A 304 2.37 -9.28 1.04
C GLU A 304 1.45 -8.20 1.61
N GLN A 305 0.18 -8.54 1.75
CA GLN A 305 -0.74 -7.78 2.58
C GLN A 305 -0.42 -8.05 4.05
N ASN A 306 -0.18 -7.00 4.83
CA ASN A 306 -0.02 -7.13 6.27
C ASN A 306 -1.27 -7.79 6.88
N GLY A 307 -1.07 -8.75 7.78
CA GLY A 307 -2.14 -9.56 8.35
C GLY A 307 -2.70 -10.68 7.45
N ASN A 308 -2.38 -10.70 6.15
CA ASN A 308 -2.80 -11.76 5.22
C ASN A 308 -1.67 -12.23 4.28
N PRO A 309 -0.81 -13.15 4.72
CA PRO A 309 0.32 -13.64 3.92
C PRO A 309 -0.10 -14.49 2.72
N SER A 310 -1.39 -14.80 2.54
CA SER A 310 -1.91 -15.51 1.36
C SER A 310 -2.12 -14.57 0.16
N VAL A 311 -2.21 -13.26 0.40
CA VAL A 311 -2.19 -12.24 -0.65
C VAL A 311 -0.76 -11.74 -0.74
N SER A 312 0.00 -12.32 -1.66
CA SER A 312 1.41 -11.98 -1.81
C SER A 312 1.95 -12.26 -3.20
N TYR A 313 3.01 -11.53 -3.54
CA TYR A 313 3.74 -11.67 -4.77
C TYR A 313 5.22 -11.75 -4.50
N GLU A 314 5.91 -12.52 -5.32
CA GLU A 314 7.29 -12.93 -5.07
C GLU A 314 8.09 -12.84 -6.36
N ASN A 315 9.28 -12.26 -6.26
CA ASN A 315 10.27 -12.28 -7.33
C ASN A 315 11.63 -12.68 -6.75
N SER A 316 12.35 -13.57 -7.43
CA SER A 316 13.66 -14.02 -6.98
C SER A 316 14.76 -13.58 -7.95
N GLN A 317 15.85 -13.08 -7.39
CA GLN A 317 17.09 -12.75 -8.08
C GLN A 317 18.26 -13.47 -7.42
N ASN A 318 19.37 -13.63 -8.14
CA ASN A 318 20.58 -14.20 -7.57
C ASN A 318 21.61 -13.11 -7.32
N TYR A 319 22.08 -13.00 -6.08
CA TYR A 319 23.29 -12.28 -5.77
C TYR A 319 24.51 -13.14 -6.14
N THR A 320 25.41 -12.61 -6.95
CA THR A 320 26.56 -13.36 -7.49
C THR A 320 27.91 -12.66 -7.28
N ASN A 321 27.91 -11.35 -7.01
CA ASN A 321 29.12 -10.54 -6.88
C ASN A 321 29.69 -10.56 -5.44
N VAL A 322 30.06 -11.74 -4.96
CA VAL A 322 30.53 -11.98 -3.58
C VAL A 322 31.55 -10.94 -3.08
N GLY A 323 31.31 -10.40 -1.89
CA GLY A 323 32.12 -9.39 -1.23
C GLY A 323 31.96 -7.96 -1.78
N ALA A 324 31.15 -7.74 -2.80
CA ALA A 324 30.94 -6.44 -3.43
C ALA A 324 29.46 -6.11 -3.57
N TRP A 325 29.14 -4.81 -3.60
CA TRP A 325 27.78 -4.35 -3.84
C TRP A 325 27.31 -4.75 -5.25
N GLU A 326 26.10 -5.30 -5.33
CA GLU A 326 25.39 -5.63 -6.57
C GLU A 326 23.96 -5.08 -6.50
N THR A 327 23.50 -4.46 -7.58
CA THR A 327 22.10 -4.01 -7.70
C THR A 327 21.26 -5.15 -8.27
N LEU A 328 20.24 -5.58 -7.54
CA LEU A 328 19.24 -6.54 -7.99
C LEU A 328 17.97 -5.82 -8.38
N ILE A 329 17.30 -6.31 -9.43
CA ILE A 329 16.04 -5.79 -9.94
C ILE A 329 15.00 -6.88 -9.80
N PHE A 330 13.96 -6.62 -9.00
CA PHE A 330 12.84 -7.50 -8.79
C PHE A 330 11.66 -7.00 -9.60
N ASP A 331 11.37 -7.70 -10.69
CA ASP A 331 10.31 -7.33 -11.64
C ASP A 331 8.93 -7.84 -11.18
N PHE A 332 8.02 -6.90 -10.92
CA PHE A 332 6.63 -7.15 -10.55
C PHE A 332 5.66 -6.66 -11.64
N THR A 333 6.08 -6.59 -12.91
CA THR A 333 5.24 -6.16 -14.04
C THR A 333 3.98 -7.00 -14.24
N GLY A 334 3.99 -8.25 -13.78
CA GLY A 334 2.81 -9.12 -13.74
C GLY A 334 1.75 -8.71 -12.71
N GLU A 335 2.07 -7.76 -11.81
CA GLU A 335 1.21 -7.36 -10.72
C GLU A 335 0.37 -6.12 -11.03
N THR A 336 -0.88 -6.11 -10.57
CA THR A 336 -1.87 -5.06 -10.87
C THR A 336 -2.65 -4.57 -9.65
N SER A 337 -2.38 -5.08 -8.45
CA SER A 337 -3.05 -4.61 -7.24
C SER A 337 -2.75 -3.14 -6.97
N THR A 338 -3.73 -2.50 -6.34
CA THR A 338 -3.69 -1.12 -5.91
C THR A 338 -4.20 -1.09 -4.48
N GLY A 339 -3.40 -0.58 -3.55
CA GLY A 339 -3.89 -0.35 -2.19
C GLY A 339 -3.90 -1.58 -1.26
N VAL A 340 -3.45 -2.76 -1.71
CA VAL A 340 -3.55 -4.02 -0.93
C VAL A 340 -2.22 -4.48 -0.34
N LEU A 341 -1.12 -4.32 -1.07
CA LEU A 341 0.19 -4.81 -0.68
C LEU A 341 0.97 -3.74 0.08
N ASN A 342 1.39 -4.01 1.30
CA ASN A 342 2.02 -3.00 2.17
C ASN A 342 3.09 -3.59 3.09
N LYS A 343 3.52 -4.83 2.84
CA LYS A 343 4.55 -5.48 3.64
C LYS A 343 5.64 -6.11 2.76
N PRO A 344 6.70 -5.35 2.44
CA PRO A 344 7.92 -5.90 1.86
C PRO A 344 8.62 -6.88 2.82
N VAL A 345 9.04 -8.03 2.30
CA VAL A 345 9.76 -9.09 3.02
C VAL A 345 10.91 -9.59 2.15
N LEU A 346 12.14 -9.47 2.64
CA LEU A 346 13.38 -9.86 1.99
C LEU A 346 13.89 -11.16 2.58
N PHE A 347 13.83 -12.25 1.81
CA PHE A 347 14.45 -13.51 2.20
C PHE A 347 15.80 -13.65 1.54
N PHE A 348 16.82 -13.85 2.36
CA PHE A 348 18.18 -14.15 1.90
C PHE A 348 18.33 -15.66 2.04
N ASP A 349 18.23 -16.42 0.94
CA ASP A 349 18.28 -17.89 0.94
C ASP A 349 17.19 -18.57 1.81
N ILE A 350 16.18 -19.19 1.18
CA ILE A 350 15.00 -19.68 1.93
C ILE A 350 15.19 -21.11 2.47
N LEU A 351 16.01 -21.90 1.77
CA LEU A 351 16.12 -23.35 1.97
C LEU A 351 17.56 -23.83 2.18
N GLY A 352 18.54 -22.93 2.07
CA GLY A 352 19.94 -23.24 2.39
C GLY A 352 20.13 -23.51 3.88
N ALA A 353 21.15 -24.31 4.20
CA ALA A 353 21.61 -24.41 5.58
C ALA A 353 22.44 -23.17 5.94
N ALA A 354 22.53 -22.85 7.23
CA ALA A 354 23.52 -21.90 7.74
C ALA A 354 24.94 -22.35 7.35
N SER A 355 25.80 -21.38 7.06
CA SER A 355 27.21 -21.63 6.82
C SER A 355 27.93 -22.04 8.11
N GLY A 356 29.03 -22.76 7.95
CA GLY A 356 29.96 -23.03 9.06
C GLY A 356 30.76 -21.80 9.50
N LEU A 357 30.73 -20.72 8.70
CA LEU A 357 31.34 -19.44 9.00
C LEU A 357 30.24 -18.38 9.20
N PRO A 358 30.07 -17.81 10.41
CA PRO A 358 29.00 -16.87 10.68
C PRO A 358 28.97 -15.64 9.76
N SER A 359 30.14 -15.21 9.24
CA SER A 359 30.25 -14.08 8.31
C SER A 359 29.52 -14.32 6.97
N ASP A 360 29.41 -15.58 6.54
CA ASP A 360 28.72 -15.92 5.29
C ASP A 360 27.19 -15.79 5.40
N ASP A 361 26.67 -15.64 6.62
CA ASP A 361 25.24 -15.51 6.93
C ASP A 361 24.89 -14.09 7.38
N ILE A 362 25.72 -13.11 6.98
CA ILE A 362 25.48 -11.69 7.15
C ILE A 362 25.37 -11.07 5.76
N PHE A 363 24.26 -10.37 5.53
CA PHE A 363 24.02 -9.64 4.29
C PHE A 363 23.71 -8.18 4.60
N LEU A 364 24.34 -7.31 3.84
CA LEU A 364 24.08 -5.88 3.82
C LEU A 364 23.18 -5.56 2.64
N PHE A 365 22.25 -4.64 2.83
CA PHE A 365 21.37 -4.16 1.79
C PHE A 365 21.08 -2.67 1.97
N ASP A 366 20.87 -2.00 0.85
CA ASP A 366 20.75 -0.54 0.76
C ASP A 366 19.99 -0.14 -0.51
N ASP A 367 19.64 1.14 -0.62
CA ASP A 367 19.01 1.75 -1.79
C ASP A 367 17.80 0.94 -2.29
N ILE A 368 16.86 0.61 -1.39
CA ILE A 368 15.63 -0.07 -1.79
C ILE A 368 14.68 0.94 -2.40
N ILE A 369 14.33 0.78 -3.66
CA ILE A 369 13.50 1.73 -4.40
C ILE A 369 12.32 0.98 -5.04
N PHE A 370 11.11 1.50 -4.85
CA PHE A 370 9.90 1.04 -5.53
C PHE A 370 9.55 1.96 -6.70
N GLY A 371 9.12 1.39 -7.83
CA GLY A 371 8.60 2.18 -8.96
C GLY A 371 9.67 2.92 -9.78
N ASP A 372 10.95 2.73 -9.46
CA ASP A 372 12.09 3.10 -10.30
C ASP A 372 13.02 1.89 -10.42
N LEU A 373 12.75 1.09 -11.46
CA LEU A 373 13.55 -0.07 -11.81
C LEU A 373 14.77 0.43 -12.57
N GLY A 374 15.76 0.93 -11.81
CA GLY A 374 17.02 1.45 -12.31
C GLY A 374 17.42 0.80 -13.62
N THR A 375 17.40 1.58 -14.69
CA THR A 375 17.43 1.06 -16.06
C THR A 375 18.56 0.05 -16.25
N LEU A 376 18.26 -1.13 -16.81
CA LEU A 376 19.23 -1.97 -17.53
C LEU A 376 19.63 -1.27 -18.86
N GLY A 377 20.05 -0.02 -18.76
CA GLY A 377 20.94 0.62 -19.69
C GLY A 377 22.31 0.66 -19.03
N ILE A 378 23.39 0.56 -19.81
CA ILE A 378 24.71 1.04 -19.38
C ILE A 378 24.47 2.29 -18.57
N ALA A 379 24.90 2.33 -17.30
CA ALA A 379 24.74 3.48 -16.42
C ALA A 379 24.82 4.74 -17.26
N THR A 380 23.66 5.29 -17.62
CA THR A 380 23.61 6.65 -18.11
C THR A 380 23.82 7.41 -16.83
N PHE A 381 25.09 7.54 -16.46
CA PHE A 381 25.54 8.70 -15.73
C PHE A 381 24.72 9.85 -16.29
N GLU A 382 24.02 10.58 -15.44
CA GLU A 382 23.67 11.93 -15.81
C GLU A 382 25.01 12.62 -16.09
N ILE A 383 25.41 12.56 -17.36
CA ILE A 383 26.55 13.29 -17.86
C ILE A 383 26.06 14.72 -17.75
N ASN A 384 26.54 15.40 -16.70
CA ASN A 384 26.52 16.85 -16.61
C ASN A 384 26.65 17.44 -18.01
N GLU A 385 25.57 18.05 -18.49
CA GLU A 385 25.31 18.32 -19.89
C GLU A 385 26.45 19.16 -20.49
N PHE A 386 27.43 18.53 -21.16
CA PHE A 386 28.45 19.30 -21.88
C PHE A 386 27.75 20.00 -23.06
N LYS A 387 27.87 21.31 -23.17
CA LYS A 387 27.31 22.07 -24.30
C LYS A 387 28.42 22.51 -25.21
N VAL A 388 28.33 22.15 -26.48
CA VAL A 388 29.27 22.60 -27.50
C VAL A 388 28.58 23.53 -28.49
N PHE A 389 29.05 24.78 -28.57
CA PHE A 389 28.45 25.78 -29.45
C PHE A 389 29.46 26.83 -29.95
N PRO A 390 29.23 27.43 -31.12
CA PRO A 390 28.28 26.94 -32.13
C PRO A 390 28.78 25.62 -32.72
N ASN A 391 27.85 24.72 -33.06
CA ASN A 391 28.17 23.48 -33.76
C ASN A 391 27.10 23.26 -34.83
N PRO A 392 27.38 23.53 -36.13
CA PRO A 392 28.70 23.72 -36.74
C PRO A 392 29.45 25.03 -36.37
N THR A 393 30.77 25.09 -36.62
CA THR A 393 31.59 26.30 -36.48
C THR A 393 32.47 26.56 -37.71
N GLN A 394 32.90 27.82 -37.87
CA GLN A 394 33.90 28.25 -38.84
C GLN A 394 35.32 28.33 -38.23
N HIS A 395 35.46 28.53 -36.91
CA HIS A 395 36.79 28.73 -36.30
C HIS A 395 36.94 28.20 -34.88
N ILE A 396 35.86 28.20 -34.09
CA ILE A 396 35.93 27.97 -32.64
C ILE A 396 34.71 27.17 -32.18
N TRP A 397 34.94 26.09 -31.42
CA TRP A 397 33.91 25.46 -30.59
C TRP A 397 34.11 25.87 -29.13
N ASN A 398 33.07 26.36 -28.46
CA ASN A 398 33.08 26.56 -27.01
C ASN A 398 32.45 25.35 -26.34
N VAL A 399 33.14 24.76 -25.38
CA VAL A 399 32.65 23.64 -24.57
C VAL A 399 32.38 24.17 -23.16
N ARG A 400 31.14 24.03 -22.68
CA ARG A 400 30.75 24.33 -21.31
C ARG A 400 30.30 23.09 -20.57
N SER A 401 30.60 23.01 -19.28
CA SER A 401 30.13 21.98 -18.36
C SER A 401 29.81 22.60 -17.00
N VAL A 402 29.02 21.88 -16.19
CA VAL A 402 28.79 22.22 -14.78
C VAL A 402 30.05 21.92 -13.93
N GLN A 403 30.88 20.98 -14.38
CA GLN A 403 32.08 20.53 -13.67
C GLN A 403 33.36 20.87 -14.45
N ASN A 404 34.51 20.78 -13.79
CA ASN A 404 35.80 20.99 -14.45
C ASN A 404 36.07 19.89 -15.49
N ILE A 405 36.42 20.32 -16.71
CA ILE A 405 36.88 19.45 -17.79
C ILE A 405 38.37 19.19 -17.57
N GLU A 406 38.73 17.93 -17.33
CA GLU A 406 40.12 17.50 -17.11
C GLU A 406 40.90 17.43 -18.42
N ASP A 407 40.30 16.82 -19.46
CA ASP A 407 40.87 16.79 -20.81
C ASP A 407 39.82 16.69 -21.92
N ILE A 408 40.22 17.15 -23.12
CA ILE A 408 39.46 17.03 -24.36
C ILE A 408 40.38 16.45 -25.43
N GLN A 409 40.01 15.32 -26.03
CA GLN A 409 40.69 14.72 -27.17
C GLN A 409 39.80 14.82 -28.42
N ILE A 410 40.34 15.31 -29.54
CA ILE A 410 39.60 15.43 -30.80
C ILE A 410 40.13 14.43 -31.81
N PHE A 411 39.23 13.68 -32.43
CA PHE A 411 39.52 12.67 -33.42
C PHE A 411 38.86 13.03 -34.77
N ASP A 412 39.52 12.70 -35.88
CA ASP A 412 38.90 12.74 -37.21
C ASP A 412 37.98 11.53 -37.45
N MET A 413 37.32 11.47 -38.62
CA MET A 413 36.40 10.37 -38.97
C MET A 413 37.08 9.00 -39.09
N LEU A 414 38.42 8.94 -39.20
CA LEU A 414 39.19 7.70 -39.24
C LEU A 414 39.67 7.29 -37.84
N GLY A 415 39.31 8.04 -36.80
CA GLY A 415 39.71 7.78 -35.42
C GLY A 415 41.12 8.26 -35.07
N LYS A 416 41.77 9.04 -35.93
CA LYS A 416 43.08 9.61 -35.63
C LYS A 416 42.92 10.84 -34.73
N GLN A 417 43.65 10.88 -33.63
CA GLN A 417 43.69 12.06 -32.74
C GLN A 417 44.36 13.24 -33.47
N VAL A 418 43.63 14.34 -33.61
CA VAL A 418 44.08 15.58 -34.26
C VAL A 418 44.36 16.71 -33.25
N MET A 419 43.81 16.63 -32.04
CA MET A 419 44.03 17.62 -30.98
C MET A 419 43.84 17.00 -29.59
N MET A 420 44.52 17.57 -28.59
CA MET A 420 44.33 17.27 -27.17
C MET A 420 44.49 18.54 -26.33
N LEU A 421 43.61 18.74 -25.35
CA LEU A 421 43.60 19.86 -24.40
C LEU A 421 43.48 19.31 -22.98
N GLN A 422 44.08 19.97 -21.98
CA GLN A 422 43.96 19.63 -20.55
C GLN A 422 43.62 20.88 -19.73
N PRO A 423 42.38 21.38 -19.84
CA PRO A 423 42.07 22.75 -19.43
C PRO A 423 41.84 22.92 -17.92
N ASN A 424 41.37 21.88 -17.21
CA ASN A 424 40.97 21.96 -15.80
C ASN A 424 40.02 23.14 -15.50
N SER A 425 39.04 23.35 -16.38
CA SER A 425 38.09 24.48 -16.36
C SER A 425 36.69 24.01 -16.77
N SER A 426 35.64 24.68 -16.30
CA SER A 426 34.25 24.42 -16.70
C SER A 426 33.88 25.00 -18.07
N GLU A 427 34.72 25.88 -18.63
CA GLU A 427 34.57 26.44 -19.98
C GLU A 427 35.90 26.39 -20.74
N VAL A 428 35.85 25.95 -22.00
CA VAL A 428 37.02 25.69 -22.84
C VAL A 428 36.76 26.13 -24.27
N GLU A 429 37.69 26.89 -24.84
CA GLU A 429 37.67 27.26 -26.26
C GLU A 429 38.54 26.29 -27.06
N ILE A 430 37.96 25.68 -28.10
CA ILE A 430 38.66 24.82 -29.05
C ILE A 430 38.83 25.58 -30.37
N ASN A 431 40.06 26.01 -30.68
CA ASN A 431 40.37 26.66 -31.94
C ASN A 431 40.54 25.63 -33.07
N SER A 432 39.59 25.59 -33.99
CA SER A 432 39.52 24.67 -35.13
C SER A 432 40.04 25.28 -36.44
N SER A 433 40.67 26.46 -36.41
CA SER A 433 41.11 27.18 -37.61
C SER A 433 42.13 26.42 -38.48
N LEU A 434 42.88 25.50 -37.88
CA LEU A 434 43.86 24.65 -38.57
C LEU A 434 43.28 23.29 -39.01
N LEU A 435 42.02 23.00 -38.66
CA LEU A 435 41.35 21.76 -39.02
C LEU A 435 40.61 21.95 -40.37
N PRO A 436 40.75 21.02 -41.33
CA PRO A 436 39.92 21.01 -42.53
C PRO A 436 38.43 20.93 -42.20
N GLY A 437 37.58 21.44 -43.10
CA GLY A 437 36.12 21.25 -43.02
C GLY A 437 35.75 19.76 -42.99
N GLY A 438 34.88 19.36 -42.07
CA GLY A 438 34.54 17.97 -41.85
C GLY A 438 33.91 17.68 -40.48
N ILE A 439 33.67 16.38 -40.23
CA ILE A 439 33.15 15.86 -38.97
C ILE A 439 34.30 15.38 -38.10
N TYR A 440 34.26 15.75 -36.83
CA TYR A 440 35.19 15.33 -35.79
C TYR A 440 34.42 14.77 -34.59
N PHE A 441 35.12 14.02 -33.74
CA PHE A 441 34.58 13.53 -32.47
C PHE A 441 35.45 14.01 -31.33
N ALA A 442 34.87 14.73 -30.37
CA ALA A 442 35.53 15.14 -29.15
C ALA A 442 35.19 14.19 -28.01
N ARG A 443 36.19 13.53 -27.43
CA ARG A 443 36.09 12.84 -26.15
C ARG A 443 36.43 13.82 -25.05
N ILE A 444 35.50 14.11 -24.15
CA ILE A 444 35.61 15.10 -23.08
C ILE A 444 35.54 14.36 -21.75
N ARG A 445 36.55 14.51 -20.89
CA ARG A 445 36.61 13.87 -19.57
C ARG A 445 36.51 14.90 -18.45
N SER A 446 35.74 14.57 -17.42
CA SER A 446 35.62 15.27 -16.14
C SER A 446 35.80 14.29 -14.99
N VAL A 447 35.83 14.80 -13.75
CA VAL A 447 35.85 13.99 -12.52
C VAL A 447 34.71 12.97 -12.44
N ASN A 448 33.55 13.29 -13.03
CA ASN A 448 32.34 12.45 -12.96
C ASN A 448 32.17 11.53 -14.17
N GLY A 449 33.08 11.55 -15.14
CA GLY A 449 33.00 10.65 -16.29
C GLY A 449 33.43 11.27 -17.61
N THR A 450 33.27 10.50 -18.69
CA THR A 450 33.71 10.83 -20.05
C THR A 450 32.53 10.84 -21.01
N SER A 451 32.44 11.84 -21.89
CA SER A 451 31.44 11.96 -22.96
C SER A 451 32.09 12.05 -24.34
N ILE A 452 31.37 11.65 -25.40
CA ILE A 452 31.81 11.78 -26.79
C ILE A 452 30.81 12.66 -27.54
N MET A 453 31.30 13.72 -28.18
CA MET A 453 30.48 14.68 -28.92
C MET A 453 30.91 14.80 -30.38
N LYS A 454 29.93 14.80 -31.29
CA LYS A 454 30.17 15.10 -32.70
C LYS A 454 30.37 16.60 -32.88
N LEU A 455 31.48 16.99 -33.51
CA LEU A 455 31.79 18.36 -33.87
C LEU A 455 31.78 18.51 -35.40
N VAL A 456 31.21 19.61 -35.89
CA VAL A 456 31.13 19.92 -37.33
C VAL A 456 31.89 21.21 -37.59
N LYS A 457 32.92 21.13 -38.45
CA LYS A 457 33.69 22.25 -38.97
C LYS A 457 33.26 22.48 -40.41
N GLU A 458 32.82 23.69 -40.72
CA GLU A 458 32.52 24.10 -42.10
C GLU A 458 33.76 24.52 -42.88
#